data_AF-A0AAJ1BWS8-F1
#
_entry.id   AF-A0AAJ1BWS8-F1
#
_cell.length_a   1.000
_cell.length_b   1.000
_cell.length_c   1.000
_cell.angle_alpha   90.00
_cell.angle_beta   90.00
_cell.angle_gamma   90.00
#
_symmetry.space_group_name_H-M   'P 1'
#
loop_
_entity.id
_entity.type
_entity.pdbx_description
1 polymer ?
#
loop_
_entity_poly.entity_id
_entity_poly.type
_entity_poly.pdbx_seq_one_letter_code
_entity_poly.pdbx_strand_id
1 'polypeptide(L)'
;MTDTSSPNRDRETAAIRRLRGTFERCHDDAWLLDAAVGEMKLIVRRSTGEDAHVCTIHADALDDERDLICGALDNLSLFLRLFDRAAATVRDLRGGAGQGGAGQPAPKEREKDYAANAAMLLAERSFQRFLETISAGGPVRDKAQADTRLKSLLAISSKTFINSDSRAQAAFLRMRADYYAWKTGGPR
;
A
#
# COMPACT_ATOMS: atom_id res chain seq x y z
N MET A 1 -21.99 -13.25 25.51
CA MET A 1 -21.65 -13.78 24.18
C MET A 1 -20.27 -13.26 23.83
N THR A 2 -19.24 -14.04 24.18
CA THR A 2 -17.83 -13.63 24.07
C THR A 2 -17.31 -13.86 22.66
N ASP A 3 -16.71 -12.81 22.12
CA ASP A 3 -16.14 -12.68 20.79
C ASP A 3 -14.89 -13.58 20.65
N THR A 4 -15.06 -14.75 20.03
CA THR A 4 -13.95 -15.65 19.72
C THR A 4 -13.23 -15.18 18.45
N SER A 5 -12.60 -14.00 18.51
CA SER A 5 -11.53 -13.67 17.56
C SER A 5 -10.38 -14.65 17.82
N SER A 6 -10.32 -15.70 17.00
CA SER A 6 -9.40 -16.82 17.19
C SER A 6 -7.95 -16.33 17.05
N PRO A 7 -7.02 -16.73 17.94
CA PRO A 7 -5.62 -16.27 17.94
C PRO A 7 -4.86 -16.53 16.62
N ASN A 8 -5.38 -17.43 15.78
CA ASN A 8 -4.84 -17.67 14.45
C ASN A 8 -5.11 -16.50 13.48
N ARG A 9 -6.29 -15.87 13.55
CA ARG A 9 -6.65 -14.73 12.68
C ARG A 9 -5.79 -13.51 12.95
N ASP A 10 -5.45 -13.26 14.22
CA ASP A 10 -4.60 -12.14 14.60
C ASP A 10 -3.16 -12.35 14.10
N ARG A 11 -2.65 -13.59 14.20
CA ARG A 11 -1.34 -13.96 13.64
C ARG A 11 -1.31 -13.83 12.13
N GLU A 12 -2.32 -14.35 11.43
CA GLU A 12 -2.48 -14.22 9.99
C GLU A 12 -2.53 -12.75 9.56
N THR A 13 -3.32 -11.93 10.27
CA THR A 13 -3.43 -10.49 10.01
C THR A 13 -2.09 -9.79 10.20
N ALA A 14 -1.36 -10.10 11.27
CA ALA A 14 -0.03 -9.55 11.52
C ALA A 14 0.98 -9.97 10.44
N ALA A 15 0.93 -11.23 10.00
CA ALA A 15 1.78 -11.75 8.93
C ALA A 15 1.49 -11.04 7.60
N ILE A 16 0.22 -10.88 7.22
CA ILE A 16 -0.18 -10.16 6.00
C ILE A 16 0.26 -8.70 6.07
N ARG A 17 0.09 -8.02 7.22
CA ARG A 17 0.57 -6.64 7.41
C ARG A 17 2.08 -6.53 7.23
N ARG A 18 2.84 -7.47 7.79
CA ARG A 18 4.30 -7.52 7.63
C ARG A 18 4.67 -7.68 6.15
N LEU A 19 4.02 -8.61 5.45
CA LEU A 19 4.24 -8.87 4.03
C LEU A 19 3.92 -7.65 3.16
N ARG A 20 2.80 -6.96 3.41
CA ARG A 20 2.48 -5.69 2.73
C ARG A 20 3.55 -4.64 2.95
N GLY A 21 3.99 -4.45 4.19
CA GLY A 21 5.04 -3.49 4.50
C GLY A 21 6.36 -3.82 3.78
N THR A 22 6.71 -5.10 3.67
CA THR A 22 7.88 -5.53 2.88
C THR A 22 7.70 -5.23 1.40
N PHE A 23 6.55 -5.58 0.82
CA PHE A 23 6.25 -5.26 -0.58
C PHE A 23 6.36 -3.75 -0.84
N GLU A 24 5.73 -2.91 -0.01
CA GLU A 24 5.77 -1.44 -0.17
C GLU A 24 7.18 -0.86 -0.12
N ARG A 25 8.09 -1.46 0.67
CA ARG A 25 9.49 -1.00 0.73
C ARG A 25 10.31 -1.41 -0.49
N CYS A 26 9.95 -2.52 -1.14
CA CYS A 26 10.76 -3.11 -2.20
C CYS A 26 10.17 -2.93 -3.60
N HIS A 27 8.89 -2.55 -3.75
CA HIS A 27 8.19 -2.57 -5.03
C HIS A 27 8.73 -1.58 -6.09
N ASP A 28 9.45 -0.54 -5.66
CA ASP A 28 10.09 0.44 -6.55
C ASP A 28 11.51 0.01 -6.97
N ASP A 29 12.03 -1.08 -6.40
CA ASP A 29 13.35 -1.61 -6.74
C ASP A 29 13.23 -2.64 -7.86
N ALA A 30 14.21 -2.68 -8.77
CA ALA A 30 14.28 -3.68 -9.82
C ALA A 30 15.06 -4.91 -9.35
N TRP A 31 14.43 -6.07 -9.38
CA TRP A 31 15.02 -7.35 -9.01
C TRP A 31 15.53 -8.01 -10.29
N LEU A 32 16.84 -8.09 -10.43
CA LEU A 32 17.54 -8.48 -11.64
C LEU A 32 18.33 -9.75 -11.42
N LEU A 33 18.40 -10.56 -12.47
CA LEU A 33 19.25 -11.72 -12.53
C LEU A 33 20.55 -11.35 -13.27
N ASP A 34 21.68 -11.62 -12.64
CA ASP A 34 22.99 -11.59 -13.29
C ASP A 34 23.50 -13.03 -13.42
N ALA A 35 23.47 -13.56 -14.64
CA ALA A 35 23.90 -14.92 -14.96
C ALA A 35 25.31 -14.88 -15.55
N ALA A 36 26.27 -15.42 -14.80
CA ALA A 36 27.63 -15.67 -15.24
C ALA A 36 27.86 -17.18 -15.45
N VAL A 37 28.95 -17.55 -16.12
CA VAL A 37 29.30 -18.96 -16.32
C VAL A 37 29.53 -19.63 -14.96
N GLY A 38 28.62 -20.53 -14.57
CA GLY A 38 28.69 -21.29 -13.32
C GLY A 38 28.16 -20.58 -12.07
N GLU A 39 27.71 -19.32 -12.16
CA GLU A 39 27.14 -18.57 -11.04
C GLU A 39 25.93 -17.74 -11.49
N MET A 40 24.86 -17.79 -10.72
CA MET A 40 23.69 -16.94 -10.91
C MET A 40 23.52 -16.06 -9.68
N LYS A 41 23.39 -14.74 -9.87
CA LYS A 41 23.31 -13.76 -8.79
C LYS A 41 22.00 -13.02 -8.86
N LEU A 42 21.37 -12.85 -7.70
CA LEU A 42 20.22 -11.97 -7.54
C LEU A 42 20.73 -10.58 -7.13
N ILE A 43 20.54 -9.62 -8.02
CA ILE A 43 20.90 -8.22 -7.81
C ILE A 43 19.61 -7.42 -7.64
N VAL A 44 19.54 -6.59 -6.61
CA VAL A 44 18.45 -5.63 -6.46
C VAL A 44 18.99 -4.25 -6.76
N ARG A 45 18.56 -3.69 -7.89
CA ARG A 45 18.77 -2.30 -8.24
C ARG A 45 17.75 -1.45 -7.51
N ARG A 46 18.22 -0.72 -6.50
CA ARG A 46 17.39 0.17 -5.70
C ARG A 46 16.88 1.32 -6.57
N SER A 47 15.71 1.85 -6.21
CA SER A 47 15.18 3.08 -6.82
C SER A 47 16.14 4.30 -6.72
N THR A 48 17.14 4.25 -5.83
CA THR A 48 18.22 5.23 -5.70
C THR A 48 19.34 5.08 -6.75
N GLY A 49 19.33 4.01 -7.55
CA GLY A 49 20.37 3.67 -8.53
C GLY A 49 21.51 2.81 -8.00
N GLU A 50 21.48 2.40 -6.72
CA GLU A 50 22.47 1.50 -6.13
C GLU A 50 22.10 0.03 -6.43
N ASP A 51 23.10 -0.76 -6.84
CA ASP A 51 22.94 -2.19 -7.03
C ASP A 51 23.43 -2.95 -5.78
N ALA A 52 22.55 -3.76 -5.20
CA ALA A 52 22.86 -4.60 -4.05
C ALA A 52 22.87 -6.08 -4.46
N HIS A 53 23.99 -6.77 -4.24
CA HIS A 53 24.05 -8.22 -4.37
C HIS A 53 23.35 -8.88 -3.16
N VAL A 54 22.24 -9.57 -3.41
CA VAL A 54 21.40 -10.15 -2.36
C VAL A 54 21.78 -11.60 -2.08
N CYS A 55 21.97 -12.42 -3.11
CA CYS A 55 22.43 -13.79 -2.96
C CYS A 55 23.02 -14.36 -4.27
N THR A 56 23.88 -15.37 -4.11
CA THR A 56 24.32 -16.26 -5.19
C THR A 56 23.49 -17.54 -5.13
N ILE A 57 22.93 -17.94 -6.27
CA ILE A 57 22.18 -19.18 -6.46
C ILE A 57 23.15 -20.25 -7.00
N HIS A 58 23.14 -21.43 -6.39
CA HIS A 58 24.02 -22.54 -6.76
C HIS A 58 23.71 -23.05 -8.18
N ALA A 59 24.74 -23.53 -8.89
CA ALA A 59 24.60 -24.07 -10.24
C ALA A 59 23.67 -25.29 -10.32
N ASP A 60 23.56 -26.05 -9.24
CA ASP A 60 22.67 -27.23 -9.15
C ASP A 60 21.21 -26.88 -8.77
N ALA A 61 20.90 -25.60 -8.51
CA ALA A 61 19.51 -25.19 -8.25
C ALA A 61 18.64 -25.48 -9.48
N LEU A 62 17.45 -26.02 -9.25
CA LEU A 62 16.49 -26.29 -10.31
C LEU A 62 15.93 -24.98 -10.88
N ASP A 63 15.45 -25.01 -12.11
CA ASP A 63 14.88 -23.83 -12.75
C ASP A 63 13.65 -23.31 -11.98
N ASP A 64 12.80 -24.20 -11.45
CA ASP A 64 11.66 -23.82 -10.60
C ASP A 64 12.10 -23.10 -9.30
N GLU A 65 13.23 -23.52 -8.72
CA GLU A 65 13.78 -22.91 -7.50
C GLU A 65 14.34 -21.51 -7.80
N ARG A 66 15.02 -21.37 -8.94
CA ARG A 66 15.53 -20.08 -9.45
C ARG A 66 14.37 -19.13 -9.71
N ASP A 67 13.34 -19.59 -10.42
CA ASP A 67 12.16 -18.80 -10.75
C ASP A 67 11.40 -18.36 -9.50
N LEU A 68 11.26 -19.24 -8.51
CA LEU A 68 10.61 -18.90 -7.25
C LEU A 68 11.36 -17.80 -6.49
N ILE A 69 12.69 -17.93 -6.37
CA ILE A 69 13.54 -16.96 -5.64
C ILE A 69 13.56 -15.62 -6.37
N CYS A 70 13.74 -15.64 -7.70
CA CYS A 70 13.86 -14.42 -8.50
C CYS A 70 12.52 -13.71 -8.67
N GLY A 71 11.43 -14.47 -8.83
CA GLY A 71 10.07 -13.95 -8.90
C GLY A 71 9.41 -13.67 -7.55
N ALA A 72 10.12 -13.81 -6.43
CA ALA A 72 9.52 -13.77 -5.08
C ALA A 72 8.73 -12.47 -4.81
N LEU A 73 9.24 -11.32 -5.25
CA LEU A 73 8.56 -10.03 -5.04
C LEU A 73 7.32 -9.89 -5.92
N ASP A 74 7.40 -10.32 -7.18
CA ASP A 74 6.27 -10.30 -8.12
C ASP A 74 5.18 -11.26 -7.69
N ASN A 75 5.56 -12.46 -7.27
CA ASN A 75 4.66 -13.45 -6.68
C ASN A 75 3.97 -12.88 -5.44
N LEU A 76 4.72 -12.23 -4.55
CA LEU A 76 4.14 -11.56 -3.38
C LEU A 76 3.13 -10.48 -3.78
N SER A 77 3.44 -9.66 -4.80
CA SER A 77 2.53 -8.65 -5.35
C SER A 77 1.24 -9.29 -5.86
N LEU A 78 1.36 -10.33 -6.67
CA LEU A 78 0.26 -11.08 -7.26
C LEU A 78 -0.67 -11.63 -6.17
N PHE A 79 -0.11 -12.32 -5.18
CA PHE A 79 -0.90 -12.90 -4.10
C PHE A 79 -1.59 -11.83 -3.26
N LEU A 80 -0.90 -10.74 -2.91
CA LEU A 80 -1.51 -9.64 -2.15
C LEU A 80 -2.69 -9.00 -2.90
N ARG A 81 -2.56 -8.80 -4.22
CA ARG A 81 -3.65 -8.30 -5.08
C ARG A 81 -4.79 -9.30 -5.19
N LEU A 82 -4.50 -10.60 -5.30
CA LEU A 82 -5.52 -11.65 -5.32
C LEU A 82 -6.29 -11.69 -4.00
N PHE A 83 -5.61 -11.58 -2.85
CA PHE A 83 -6.24 -11.48 -1.55
C PHE A 83 -7.18 -10.26 -1.45
N ASP A 84 -6.77 -9.10 -1.95
CA ASP A 84 -7.61 -7.90 -1.95
C ASP A 84 -8.87 -8.09 -2.79
N ARG A 85 -8.74 -8.70 -3.98
CA ARG A 85 -9.87 -9.03 -4.85
C ARG A 85 -10.82 -10.03 -4.20
N ALA A 86 -10.30 -11.12 -3.64
CA ALA A 86 -11.10 -12.12 -2.95
C ALA A 86 -11.85 -11.51 -1.75
N ALA A 87 -11.17 -10.67 -0.96
CA ALA A 87 -11.80 -9.98 0.16
C ALA A 87 -12.91 -9.03 -0.30
N ALA A 88 -12.75 -8.35 -1.44
CA ALA A 88 -13.80 -7.52 -2.03
C ALA A 88 -15.02 -8.37 -2.44
N THR A 89 -14.80 -9.44 -3.20
CA THR A 89 -15.88 -10.35 -3.63
C THR A 89 -16.64 -10.95 -2.44
N VAL A 90 -15.94 -11.37 -1.38
CA VAL A 90 -16.60 -11.91 -0.17
C VAL A 90 -17.45 -10.84 0.53
N ARG A 91 -17.00 -9.58 0.57
CA ARG A 91 -17.80 -8.47 1.13
C ARG A 91 -19.06 -8.23 0.28
N ASP A 92 -18.92 -8.23 -1.04
CA ASP A 92 -20.03 -8.00 -1.96
C ASP A 92 -21.08 -9.12 -1.87
N LEU A 93 -20.65 -10.39 -1.82
CA LEU A 93 -21.55 -11.53 -1.64
C LEU A 93 -22.29 -11.49 -0.29
N ARG A 94 -21.61 -11.08 0.78
CA ARG A 94 -22.24 -10.90 2.10
C ARG A 94 -23.21 -9.70 2.13
N GLY A 95 -22.94 -8.65 1.34
CA GLY A 95 -23.86 -7.52 1.17
C GLY A 95 -25.05 -7.83 0.25
N GLY A 96 -24.91 -8.79 -0.68
CA GLY A 96 -25.95 -9.21 -1.61
C GLY A 96 -26.97 -10.21 -1.05
N ALA A 97 -26.58 -11.07 -0.10
CA ALA A 97 -27.44 -12.10 0.48
C ALA A 97 -28.54 -11.59 1.45
N GLY A 98 -28.66 -10.27 1.64
CA GLY A 98 -29.65 -9.64 2.53
C GLY A 98 -30.74 -8.82 1.82
N GLN A 99 -30.83 -8.82 0.48
CA GLN A 99 -31.78 -7.97 -0.24
C GLN A 99 -33.13 -8.67 -0.45
N GLY A 100 -33.90 -8.72 0.63
CA GLY A 100 -35.33 -9.02 0.63
C GLY A 100 -36.03 -8.13 1.64
N GLY A 101 -36.07 -6.82 1.38
CA GLY A 101 -36.76 -5.85 2.24
C GLY A 101 -36.25 -4.43 2.09
N ALA A 102 -36.97 -3.64 1.30
CA ALA A 102 -37.05 -2.18 1.30
C ALA A 102 -35.88 -1.40 1.96
N GLY A 103 -35.01 -0.85 1.09
CA GLY A 103 -34.24 0.36 1.30
C GLY A 103 -33.68 0.61 2.70
N GLN A 104 -32.46 0.14 2.95
CA GLN A 104 -31.61 0.67 4.02
C GLN A 104 -30.12 0.49 3.68
N PRO A 105 -29.24 1.35 4.19
CA PRO A 105 -28.64 2.42 3.41
C PRO A 105 -27.18 2.12 3.06
N ALA A 106 -26.64 2.84 2.05
CA ALA A 106 -25.20 3.02 1.90
C ALA A 106 -24.56 3.24 3.28
N PRO A 107 -23.40 2.63 3.57
CA PRO A 107 -22.88 2.51 4.94
C PRO A 107 -22.95 3.85 5.66
N LYS A 108 -23.91 3.96 6.59
CA LYS A 108 -23.98 5.09 7.52
C LYS A 108 -22.70 5.05 8.34
N GLU A 109 -21.84 6.01 8.05
CA GLU A 109 -21.16 6.81 9.05
C GLU A 109 -20.52 5.98 10.17
N ARG A 110 -19.38 5.33 9.85
CA ARG A 110 -18.25 5.53 10.76
C ARG A 110 -17.91 7.01 10.64
N GLU A 111 -18.49 7.77 11.56
CA GLU A 111 -18.22 9.17 11.86
C GLU A 111 -16.85 9.62 11.33
N LYS A 112 -16.92 10.32 10.19
CA LYS A 112 -16.15 11.49 9.77
C LYS A 112 -14.87 11.81 10.54
N ASP A 113 -13.93 10.86 10.67
CA ASP A 113 -12.55 11.20 11.04
C ASP A 113 -11.60 11.04 9.85
N TYR A 114 -11.82 11.88 8.85
CA TYR A 114 -10.89 12.09 7.74
C TYR A 114 -9.53 12.60 8.25
N ALA A 115 -9.50 13.29 9.39
CA ALA A 115 -8.25 13.70 10.03
C ALA A 115 -7.43 12.50 10.52
N ALA A 116 -8.06 11.48 11.11
CA ALA A 116 -7.40 10.22 11.47
C ALA A 116 -6.94 9.44 10.24
N ASN A 117 -7.77 9.38 9.18
CA ASN A 117 -7.37 8.74 7.92
C ASN A 117 -6.16 9.45 7.28
N ALA A 118 -6.15 10.78 7.28
CA ALA A 118 -5.01 11.57 6.85
C ALA A 118 -3.77 11.30 7.71
N ALA A 119 -3.91 11.23 9.03
CA ALA A 119 -2.80 10.95 9.94
C ALA A 119 -2.20 9.55 9.74
N MET A 120 -3.00 8.56 9.33
CA MET A 120 -2.54 7.23 8.95
C MET A 120 -1.77 7.27 7.63
N LEU A 121 -2.33 7.90 6.59
CA LEU A 121 -1.67 8.04 5.29
C LEU A 121 -0.33 8.78 5.39
N LEU A 122 -0.24 9.83 6.22
CA LEU A 122 1.01 10.55 6.45
C LEU A 122 2.13 9.71 7.08
N ALA A 123 1.80 8.58 7.71
CA ALA A 123 2.78 7.63 8.22
C ALA A 123 3.26 6.64 7.15
N GLU A 124 2.56 6.52 6.01
CA GLU A 124 2.94 5.64 4.91
C GLU A 124 4.04 6.27 4.04
N ARG A 125 5.13 5.53 3.77
CA ARG A 125 6.23 6.01 2.92
C ARG A 125 5.80 6.22 1.46
N SER A 126 4.91 5.39 0.93
CA SER A 126 4.35 5.56 -0.42
C SER A 126 3.56 6.86 -0.56
N PHE A 127 2.81 7.24 0.48
CA PHE A 127 2.09 8.52 0.50
C PHE A 127 3.05 9.71 0.64
N GLN A 128 4.11 9.58 1.43
CA GLN A 128 5.17 10.59 1.50
C GLN A 128 5.86 10.82 0.15
N ARG A 129 6.17 9.75 -0.60
CA ARG A 129 6.68 9.82 -1.97
C ARG A 129 5.69 10.48 -2.93
N PHE A 130 4.41 10.15 -2.83
CA PHE A 130 3.37 10.83 -3.61
C PHE A 130 3.31 12.33 -3.31
N LEU A 131 3.42 12.75 -2.03
CA LEU A 131 3.47 14.17 -1.70
C LEU A 131 4.70 14.86 -2.31
N GLU A 132 5.84 14.19 -2.45
CA GLU A 132 7.02 14.73 -3.13
C GLU A 132 6.76 15.01 -4.62
N THR A 133 5.88 14.25 -5.28
CA THR A 133 5.59 14.45 -6.72
C THR A 133 4.60 15.58 -6.98
N ILE A 134 3.65 15.80 -6.06
CA ILE A 134 2.58 16.81 -6.22
C ILE A 134 2.83 18.12 -5.47
N SER A 135 3.86 18.20 -4.62
CA SER A 135 4.16 19.40 -3.83
C SER A 135 5.60 19.87 -3.96
N ALA A 136 5.80 21.19 -3.97
CA ALA A 136 7.12 21.80 -4.01
C ALA A 136 7.83 21.71 -2.64
N GLY A 137 9.14 21.47 -2.64
CA GLY A 137 9.99 21.62 -1.45
C GLY A 137 10.82 20.39 -1.03
N GLY A 138 11.12 19.48 -1.96
CA GLY A 138 12.11 18.43 -1.75
C GLY A 138 11.63 17.22 -0.93
N PRO A 139 12.53 16.30 -0.57
CA PRO A 139 12.19 15.00 -0.01
C PRO A 139 11.47 15.08 1.36
N VAL A 140 10.40 14.31 1.52
CA VAL A 140 9.63 14.16 2.75
C VAL A 140 10.20 12.97 3.54
N ARG A 141 11.01 13.27 4.56
CA ARG A 141 11.75 12.24 5.32
C ARG A 141 11.00 11.71 6.55
N ASP A 142 9.96 12.42 7.00
CA ASP A 142 9.21 12.07 8.20
C ASP A 142 7.74 12.51 8.13
N LYS A 143 6.97 12.02 9.10
CA LYS A 143 5.53 12.29 9.25
C LYS A 143 5.22 13.77 9.50
N ALA A 144 6.10 14.53 10.16
CA ALA A 144 5.87 15.94 10.48
C ALA A 144 6.03 16.82 9.23
N GLN A 145 7.00 16.51 8.38
CA GLN A 145 7.17 17.13 7.07
C GLN A 145 5.97 16.79 6.17
N ALA A 146 5.53 15.54 6.16
CA ALA A 146 4.35 15.12 5.41
C ALA A 146 3.09 15.88 5.86
N ASP A 147 2.90 16.04 7.17
CA ASP A 147 1.78 16.78 7.77
C ASP A 147 1.76 18.25 7.33
N THR A 148 2.93 18.88 7.29
CA THR A 148 3.11 20.25 6.83
C THR A 148 2.78 20.40 5.34
N ARG A 149 3.19 19.44 4.51
CA ARG A 149 2.86 19.39 3.08
C ARG A 149 1.36 19.25 2.84
N LEU A 150 0.72 18.32 3.55
CA LEU A 150 -0.72 18.11 3.48
C LEU A 150 -1.50 19.38 3.83
N LYS A 151 -1.14 20.04 4.93
CA LYS A 151 -1.75 21.31 5.37
C LYS A 151 -1.60 22.40 4.32
N SER A 152 -0.42 22.51 3.71
CA SER A 152 -0.14 23.48 2.66
C SER A 152 -0.96 23.22 1.40
N LEU A 153 -1.04 21.96 0.94
CA LEU A 153 -1.82 21.56 -0.23
C LEU A 153 -3.32 21.78 -0.05
N LEU A 154 -3.84 21.51 1.14
CA LEU A 154 -5.27 21.70 1.45
C LEU A 154 -5.60 23.14 1.86
N ALA A 155 -4.59 24.00 2.04
CA ALA A 155 -4.71 25.34 2.62
C ALA A 155 -5.48 25.32 3.96
N ILE A 156 -5.05 24.45 4.87
CA ILE A 156 -5.64 24.30 6.23
C ILE A 156 -4.55 24.37 7.30
N SER A 157 -4.90 24.88 8.48
CA SER A 157 -3.98 24.97 9.62
C SER A 157 -3.93 23.68 10.46
N SER A 158 -5.00 22.88 10.44
CA SER A 158 -5.12 21.62 11.17
C SER A 158 -5.85 20.56 10.35
N LYS A 159 -5.47 19.29 10.51
CA LYS A 159 -6.15 18.15 9.88
C LYS A 159 -7.59 17.99 10.34
N THR A 160 -7.92 18.49 11.54
CA THR A 160 -9.30 18.48 12.05
C THR A 160 -10.26 19.27 11.16
N PHE A 161 -9.76 20.25 10.39
CA PHE A 161 -10.56 20.98 9.40
C PHE A 161 -11.03 20.10 8.25
N ILE A 162 -10.40 18.94 7.98
CA ILE A 162 -10.89 18.00 6.96
C ILE A 162 -12.25 17.41 7.38
N ASN A 163 -12.55 17.38 8.69
CA ASN A 163 -13.82 16.87 9.19
C ASN A 163 -14.93 17.95 9.22
N SER A 164 -14.55 19.22 9.33
CA SER A 164 -15.50 20.34 9.51
C SER A 164 -15.66 21.25 8.29
N ASP A 165 -14.66 21.34 7.41
CA ASP A 165 -14.68 22.14 6.19
C ASP A 165 -14.89 21.23 4.97
N SER A 166 -16.04 21.37 4.31
CA SER A 166 -16.43 20.62 3.12
C SER A 166 -15.46 20.83 1.94
N ARG A 167 -14.81 21.99 1.84
CA ARG A 167 -13.79 22.28 0.82
C ARG A 167 -12.53 21.47 1.09
N ALA A 168 -12.05 21.49 2.34
CA ALA A 168 -10.88 20.72 2.76
C ALA A 168 -11.13 19.21 2.63
N GLN A 169 -12.34 18.77 2.96
CA GLN A 169 -12.79 17.39 2.80
C GLN A 169 -12.77 16.96 1.32
N ALA A 170 -13.36 17.74 0.42
CA ALA A 170 -13.40 17.43 -1.01
C ALA A 170 -11.99 17.40 -1.62
N ALA A 171 -11.15 18.38 -1.27
CA ALA A 171 -9.76 18.42 -1.71
C ALA A 171 -8.95 17.21 -1.21
N PHE A 172 -9.14 16.80 0.05
CA PHE A 172 -8.49 15.61 0.60
C PHE A 172 -8.95 14.33 -0.10
N LEU A 173 -10.26 14.18 -0.34
CA LEU A 173 -10.81 13.00 -1.02
C LEU A 173 -10.30 12.88 -2.46
N ARG A 174 -10.21 14.00 -3.18
CA ARG A 174 -9.65 14.04 -4.55
C ARG A 174 -8.18 13.65 -4.54
N MET A 175 -7.36 14.27 -3.70
CA MET A 175 -5.94 13.94 -3.57
C MET A 175 -5.72 12.47 -3.17
N ARG A 176 -6.60 11.92 -2.33
CA ARG A 176 -6.55 10.50 -1.97
C ARG A 176 -6.87 9.59 -3.17
N ALA A 177 -7.82 9.97 -4.02
CA ALA A 177 -8.09 9.25 -5.26
C ALA A 177 -6.87 9.30 -6.21
N ASP A 178 -6.25 10.47 -6.36
CA ASP A 178 -5.04 10.65 -7.17
C ASP A 178 -3.87 9.81 -6.63
N TYR A 179 -3.70 9.73 -5.30
CA TYR A 179 -2.71 8.85 -4.67
C TYR A 179 -2.94 7.38 -5.02
N TYR A 180 -4.17 6.89 -4.93
CA TYR A 180 -4.46 5.50 -5.25
C TYR A 180 -4.29 5.21 -6.76
N ALA A 181 -4.66 6.15 -7.63
CA ALA A 181 -4.43 6.03 -9.07
C ALA A 181 -2.92 6.01 -9.39
N TRP A 182 -2.13 6.85 -8.72
CA TRP A 182 -0.67 6.85 -8.82
C TRP A 182 -0.06 5.52 -8.30
N LYS A 183 -0.53 5.02 -7.15
CA LYS A 183 -0.07 3.77 -6.52
C LYS A 183 -0.35 2.52 -7.36
N THR A 184 -1.39 2.53 -8.18
CA THR A 184 -1.76 1.39 -9.05
C THR A 184 -1.18 1.48 -10.47
N GLY A 185 -0.39 2.53 -10.78
CA GLY A 185 0.17 2.74 -12.13
C GLY A 185 -0.85 3.23 -13.17
N GLY A 186 -1.90 3.93 -12.74
CA GLY A 186 -2.97 4.46 -13.60
C GLY A 186 -2.48 5.53 -14.61
N PRO A 187 -3.21 5.70 -15.73
CA PRO A 187 -2.69 6.22 -16.99
C PRO A 187 -2.33 7.71 -16.94
N ARG A 188 -1.30 8.07 -17.70
CA ARG A 188 -0.91 9.44 -18.04
C ARG A 188 -1.98 10.13 -18.88
#